data_AF-I6TLF4-F1
#
_entry.id   AF-I6TLF4-F1
#
_cell.length_a   1.000
_cell.length_b   1.000
_cell.length_c   1.000
_cell.angle_alpha   90.00
_cell.angle_beta   90.00
_cell.angle_gamma   90.00
#
_symmetry.space_group_name_H-M   'P 1'
#
loop_
_entity.id
_entity.type
_entity.pdbx_description
1 polymer ?
#
loop_
_entity_poly.entity_id
_entity_poly.type
_entity_poly.pdbx_seq_one_letter_code
_entity_poly.pdbx_strand_id
1 'polypeptide(L)'
;YFRASWLHSECYLYRRISSFFQNSKHLQNFDYFADLKREDLKISERAILCLTEATRELGKNFVSFCQLMHINMWSNRFEIQLNAFVFNTPRDTNNIDVLARVADLDKRLLVDDSNLVWDCLMKAKGQKSIIVDYICDNAGFELFTDLLFIEYLLDH
;
A
#
# COMPACT_ATOMS: atom_id res chain seq x y z
N TYR A 1 15.75 -12.81 -24.53
CA TYR A 1 15.71 -11.98 -23.32
C TYR A 1 16.38 -10.63 -23.59
N PHE A 2 17.71 -10.54 -23.71
CA PHE A 2 18.47 -9.27 -23.86
C PHE A 2 18.25 -8.43 -25.14
N ARG A 3 17.32 -8.80 -26.02
CA ARG A 3 16.97 -8.05 -27.25
C ARG A 3 15.49 -7.68 -27.32
N ALA A 4 14.68 -8.16 -26.38
CA ALA A 4 13.26 -7.86 -26.32
C ALA A 4 13.04 -6.63 -25.43
N SER A 5 11.91 -5.94 -25.62
CA SER A 5 11.48 -4.87 -24.71
C SER A 5 11.44 -5.39 -23.27
N TRP A 6 11.87 -4.57 -22.31
CA TRP A 6 11.95 -4.95 -20.91
C TRP A 6 10.58 -5.35 -20.36
N LEU A 7 9.56 -4.49 -20.50
CA LEU A 7 8.20 -4.76 -20.05
C LEU A 7 7.66 -6.07 -20.62
N HIS A 8 7.83 -6.30 -21.92
CA HIS A 8 7.38 -7.53 -22.55
C HIS A 8 8.12 -8.76 -22.00
N SER A 9 9.43 -8.66 -21.83
CA SER A 9 10.27 -9.76 -21.34
C SER A 9 9.93 -10.15 -19.91
N GLU A 10 9.62 -9.17 -19.06
CA GLU A 10 9.24 -9.37 -17.67
C GLU A 10 7.85 -10.01 -17.55
N CYS A 11 6.83 -9.46 -18.22
CA CYS A 11 5.50 -10.07 -18.26
C CYS A 11 5.56 -11.51 -18.83
N TYR A 12 6.36 -11.71 -19.88
CA TYR A 12 6.55 -13.02 -20.48
C TYR A 12 7.19 -14.01 -19.51
N LEU A 13 8.18 -13.58 -18.72
CA LEU A 13 8.82 -14.43 -17.72
C LEU A 13 7.81 -14.99 -16.72
N TYR A 14 7.02 -14.13 -16.08
CA TYR A 14 5.99 -14.56 -15.11
C TYR A 14 4.90 -15.42 -15.77
N ARG A 15 4.48 -15.07 -16.99
CA ARG A 15 3.52 -15.89 -17.77
C ARG A 15 4.07 -17.30 -18.05
N ARG A 16 5.36 -17.42 -18.34
CA ARG A 16 6.04 -18.70 -18.58
C ARG A 16 6.18 -19.53 -17.32
N ILE A 17 6.53 -18.93 -16.18
CA ILE A 17 6.56 -19.64 -14.89
C ILE A 17 5.16 -20.17 -14.56
N SER A 18 4.13 -19.30 -14.59
CA SER A 18 2.73 -19.69 -14.38
C SER A 18 2.29 -20.85 -15.30
N SER A 19 2.72 -20.85 -16.56
CA SER A 19 2.41 -21.92 -17.51
C SER A 19 2.94 -23.30 -17.07
N PHE A 20 4.10 -23.38 -16.41
CA PHE A 20 4.63 -24.66 -15.91
C PHE A 20 3.75 -25.25 -14.80
N PHE A 21 3.26 -24.41 -13.89
CA PHE A 21 2.37 -24.82 -12.81
C PHE A 21 0.98 -25.21 -13.32
N GLN A 22 0.42 -24.44 -14.25
CA GLN A 22 -0.87 -24.75 -14.89
C GLN A 22 -0.87 -26.11 -15.61
N ASN A 23 0.27 -26.51 -16.20
CA ASN A 23 0.40 -27.80 -16.88
C ASN A 23 0.86 -28.94 -15.96
N SER A 24 1.12 -28.68 -14.67
CA SER A 24 1.44 -29.72 -13.69
C SER A 24 0.20 -30.52 -13.32
N LYS A 25 0.38 -31.81 -12.96
CA LYS A 25 -0.71 -32.65 -12.42
C LYS A 25 -1.11 -32.29 -10.99
N HIS A 26 -0.19 -31.71 -10.22
CA HIS A 26 -0.36 -31.55 -8.76
C HIS A 26 -0.25 -30.11 -8.28
N LEU A 27 0.26 -29.18 -9.11
CA LEU A 27 0.61 -27.83 -8.68
C LEU A 27 -0.17 -26.73 -9.41
N GLN A 28 -1.31 -27.04 -10.03
CA GLN A 28 -2.08 -26.10 -10.85
C GLN A 28 -2.49 -24.83 -10.10
N ASN A 29 -2.85 -24.99 -8.82
CA ASN A 29 -3.29 -23.90 -7.93
C ASN A 29 -2.20 -23.47 -6.96
N PHE A 30 -0.95 -23.91 -7.16
CA PHE A 30 0.15 -23.54 -6.28
C PHE A 30 0.64 -22.13 -6.63
N ASP A 31 0.57 -21.24 -5.64
CA ASP A 31 1.16 -19.91 -5.72
C ASP A 31 2.60 -19.97 -5.21
N TYR A 32 3.55 -19.91 -6.14
CA TYR A 32 4.98 -20.02 -5.90
C TYR A 32 5.60 -18.77 -5.24
N PHE A 33 4.81 -17.72 -4.99
CA PHE A 33 5.20 -16.57 -4.18
C PHE A 33 4.41 -16.47 -2.87
N ALA A 34 3.49 -17.42 -2.59
CA ALA A 34 2.61 -17.34 -1.42
C ALA A 34 3.38 -17.23 -0.11
N ASP A 35 4.44 -18.03 0.06
CA ASP A 35 5.19 -18.05 1.33
C ASP A 35 5.96 -16.74 1.55
N LEU A 36 6.52 -16.15 0.49
CA LEU A 36 7.15 -14.83 0.56
C LEU A 36 6.13 -13.75 0.94
N LYS A 37 4.96 -13.75 0.30
CA LYS A 37 3.87 -12.79 0.61
C LYS A 37 3.32 -12.93 2.02
N ARG A 38 3.23 -14.16 2.53
CA ARG A 38 2.80 -14.42 3.91
C ARG A 38 3.85 -13.98 4.91
N GLU A 39 5.12 -14.20 4.61
CA GLU A 39 6.20 -13.77 5.48
C GLU A 39 6.28 -12.25 5.55
N ASP A 40 6.17 -11.58 4.41
CA ASP A 40 6.08 -10.11 4.30
C ASP A 40 4.94 -9.55 5.16
N LEU A 41 3.74 -10.13 5.08
CA LEU A 41 2.62 -9.73 5.93
C LEU A 41 2.89 -9.95 7.43
N LYS A 42 3.53 -11.06 7.80
CA LYS A 42 3.83 -11.38 9.21
C LYS A 42 4.83 -10.41 9.81
N ILE A 43 5.91 -10.10 9.10
CA ILE A 43 6.92 -9.16 9.60
C ILE A 43 6.34 -7.74 9.75
N SER A 44 5.28 -7.44 8.99
CA SER A 44 4.54 -6.18 9.02
C SER A 44 3.50 -6.03 10.13
N GLU A 45 3.23 -7.05 10.95
CA GLU A 45 2.16 -7.04 11.96
C GLU A 45 2.17 -5.79 12.84
N ARG A 46 3.36 -5.39 13.30
CA ARG A 46 3.52 -4.23 14.17
C ARG A 46 3.24 -2.90 13.47
N ALA A 47 3.72 -2.77 12.24
CA ALA A 47 3.49 -1.58 11.42
C ALA A 47 1.99 -1.41 11.14
N ILE A 48 1.29 -2.53 10.86
CA ILE A 48 -0.16 -2.58 10.66
C ILE A 48 -0.90 -2.06 11.90
N LEU A 49 -0.56 -2.57 13.10
CA LEU A 49 -1.20 -2.14 14.34
C LEU A 49 -0.98 -0.64 14.62
N CYS A 50 0.25 -0.17 14.51
CA CYS A 50 0.60 1.22 14.75
C CYS A 50 -0.10 2.17 13.78
N LEU A 51 -0.14 1.80 12.50
CA LEU A 51 -0.81 2.60 11.48
C LEU A 51 -2.32 2.63 11.70
N THR A 52 -2.93 1.49 12.01
CA THR A 52 -4.37 1.40 12.32
C THR A 52 -4.76 2.32 13.49
N GLU A 53 -3.95 2.35 14.56
CA GLU A 53 -4.19 3.24 15.71
C GLU A 53 -4.03 4.70 15.34
N ALA A 54 -2.98 5.05 14.58
CA ALA A 54 -2.68 6.42 14.18
C ALA A 54 -3.72 7.02 13.22
N THR A 55 -4.41 6.19 12.43
CA THR A 55 -5.33 6.66 11.38
C THR A 55 -6.81 6.57 11.74
N ARG A 56 -7.17 5.99 12.90
CA ARG A 56 -8.54 5.64 13.27
C ARG A 56 -9.53 6.81 13.34
N GLU A 57 -9.06 8.00 13.70
CA GLU A 57 -9.89 9.18 13.93
C GLU A 57 -9.51 10.35 13.01
N LEU A 58 -8.94 10.03 11.84
CA LEU A 58 -8.59 11.06 10.87
C LEU A 58 -9.84 11.77 10.33
N GLY A 59 -9.85 13.09 10.43
CA GLY A 59 -10.96 13.90 9.91
C GLY A 59 -11.06 13.84 8.39
N LYS A 60 -12.27 13.98 7.83
CA LYS A 60 -12.54 13.98 6.38
C LYS A 60 -12.17 15.32 5.74
N ASN A 61 -10.87 15.58 5.63
CA ASN A 61 -10.34 16.80 5.05
C ASN A 61 -9.17 16.47 4.12
N PHE A 62 -8.75 17.47 3.35
CA PHE A 62 -7.67 17.31 2.37
C PHE A 62 -6.35 16.86 3.01
N VAL A 63 -6.05 17.32 4.23
CA VAL A 63 -4.80 16.98 4.93
C VAL A 63 -4.75 15.48 5.23
N SER A 64 -5.79 14.94 5.87
CA SER A 64 -5.87 13.50 6.16
C SER A 64 -5.86 12.64 4.90
N PHE A 65 -6.56 13.09 3.85
CA PHE A 65 -6.59 12.41 2.56
C PHE A 65 -5.20 12.33 1.93
N CYS A 66 -4.50 13.46 1.86
CA CYS A 66 -3.15 13.58 1.32
C CYS A 66 -2.18 12.71 2.13
N GLN A 67 -2.28 12.74 3.47
CA GLN A 67 -1.47 11.89 4.35
C GLN A 67 -1.65 10.40 4.06
N LEU A 68 -2.90 9.91 3.96
CA LEU A 68 -3.16 8.51 3.67
C LEU A 68 -2.71 8.10 2.27
N MET A 69 -2.86 9.00 1.28
CA MET A 69 -2.34 8.77 -0.07
C MET A 69 -0.81 8.64 -0.06
N HIS A 70 -0.10 9.47 0.69
CA HIS A 70 1.37 9.41 0.79
C HIS A 70 1.83 8.19 1.57
N ILE A 71 1.15 7.81 2.66
CA ILE A 71 1.40 6.56 3.39
C ILE A 71 1.29 5.36 2.45
N ASN A 72 0.23 5.33 1.65
CA ASN A 72 -0.02 4.26 0.70
C ASN A 72 1.05 4.22 -0.41
N MET A 73 1.39 5.36 -1.01
CA MET A 73 2.45 5.46 -2.01
C MET A 73 3.83 5.03 -1.48
N TRP A 74 4.15 5.39 -0.23
CA TRP A 74 5.42 5.04 0.40
C TRP A 74 5.43 3.67 1.09
N SER A 75 4.33 2.91 1.06
CA SER A 75 4.13 1.71 1.88
C SER A 75 5.33 0.75 1.90
N ASN A 76 5.88 0.41 0.72
CA ASN A 76 7.06 -0.46 0.58
C ASN A 76 8.34 0.08 1.24
N ARG A 77 8.51 1.40 1.34
CA ARG A 77 9.64 2.04 2.03
C ARG A 77 9.34 2.32 3.50
N PHE A 78 8.08 2.61 3.79
CA PHE A 78 7.58 2.93 5.12
C PHE A 78 7.62 1.71 6.05
N GLU A 79 7.30 0.53 5.52
CA GLU A 79 7.37 -0.76 6.20
C GLU A 79 8.78 -1.06 6.73
N ILE A 80 9.79 -0.93 5.88
CA ILE A 80 11.21 -1.10 6.25
C ILE A 80 11.62 -0.14 7.37
N GLN A 81 11.16 1.12 7.32
CA GLN A 81 11.48 2.11 8.35
C GLN A 81 10.77 1.86 9.67
N LEU A 82 9.54 1.33 9.66
CA LEU A 82 8.81 0.97 10.89
C LEU A 82 9.40 -0.29 11.52
N ASN A 83 9.80 -1.26 10.73
CA ASN A 83 10.40 -2.51 11.20
C ASN A 83 11.84 -2.33 11.71
N ALA A 84 12.62 -1.42 11.12
CA ALA A 84 14.00 -1.14 11.56
C ALA A 84 14.09 -0.43 12.92
N PHE A 85 13.02 0.22 13.37
CA PHE A 85 12.97 0.78 14.71
C PHE A 85 12.68 -0.33 15.71
N VAL A 86 13.72 -0.83 16.38
CA VAL A 86 13.56 -1.58 17.62
C VAL A 86 12.96 -0.61 18.62
N PHE A 87 11.67 -0.78 18.92
CA PHE A 87 10.99 -0.01 19.95
C PHE A 87 11.57 -0.43 21.29
N ASN A 88 12.66 0.20 21.69
CA ASN A 88 13.23 0.09 23.02
C ASN A 88 12.33 0.88 23.98
N THR A 89 11.12 0.37 24.25
CA THR A 89 10.32 0.54 25.48
C THR A 89 8.84 0.26 25.21
N PRO A 90 8.12 -0.41 26.13
CA PRO A 90 6.70 -0.71 25.98
C PRO A 90 5.78 0.45 26.41
N ARG A 91 6.19 1.72 26.25
CA ARG A 91 5.46 2.84 26.86
C ARG A 91 5.26 4.11 26.03
N ASP A 92 5.69 4.17 24.77
CA ASP A 92 5.44 5.37 23.96
C ASP A 92 4.89 5.03 22.58
N THR A 93 3.76 4.33 22.56
CA THR A 93 2.92 4.17 21.37
C THR A 93 2.36 5.51 20.87
N ASN A 94 2.36 6.55 21.70
CA ASN A 94 1.80 7.86 21.38
C ASN A 94 2.80 8.82 20.70
N ASN A 95 4.07 8.44 20.55
CA ASN A 95 5.15 9.36 20.18
C ASN A 95 5.88 8.96 18.90
N ILE A 96 5.34 8.00 18.16
CA ILE A 96 5.66 7.87 16.74
C ILE A 96 4.62 8.70 16.04
N ASP A 97 4.95 9.95 15.73
CA ASP A 97 4.21 10.67 14.72
C ASP A 97 4.54 10.01 13.37
N VAL A 98 3.86 8.89 13.12
CA VAL A 98 3.83 8.13 11.85
C VAL A 98 3.66 9.13 10.70
N LEU A 99 2.87 10.19 10.91
CA LEU A 99 2.61 11.26 9.95
C LEU A 99 3.81 12.20 9.78
N ALA A 100 4.55 12.52 10.85
CA ALA A 100 5.80 13.29 10.73
C ALA A 100 6.89 12.56 9.91
N ARG A 101 6.90 11.22 9.92
CA ARG A 101 7.82 10.44 9.09
C ARG A 101 7.45 10.48 7.61
N VAL A 102 6.15 10.41 7.31
CA VAL A 102 5.65 10.61 5.96
C VAL A 102 6.08 11.98 5.44
N ALA A 103 5.98 13.03 6.27
CA ALA A 103 6.44 14.37 5.91
C ALA A 103 7.96 14.46 5.59
N ASP A 104 8.81 13.59 6.17
CA ASP A 104 10.23 13.53 5.79
C ASP A 104 10.44 12.85 4.43
N LEU A 105 9.66 11.80 4.15
CA LEU A 105 9.67 11.11 2.85
C LEU A 105 9.13 12.01 1.74
N ASP A 106 8.14 12.85 2.03
CA ASP A 106 7.52 13.76 1.07
C ASP A 106 8.50 14.80 0.51
N LYS A 107 9.62 15.07 1.18
CA LYS A 107 10.72 15.87 0.61
C LYS A 107 11.31 15.27 -0.67
N ARG A 108 11.06 13.98 -0.92
CA ARG A 108 11.51 13.24 -2.11
C ARG A 108 10.42 13.10 -3.17
N LEU A 109 9.21 13.61 -2.91
CA LEU A 109 8.12 13.63 -3.87
C LEU A 109 8.42 14.66 -4.95
N LEU A 110 8.52 14.22 -6.20
CA LEU A 110 8.87 15.09 -7.33
C LEU A 110 7.64 15.75 -7.95
N VAL A 111 6.50 15.05 -7.93
CA VAL A 111 5.23 15.48 -8.47
C VAL A 111 4.16 15.03 -7.50
N ASP A 112 3.35 15.98 -7.03
CA ASP A 112 2.24 15.75 -6.11
C ASP A 112 0.96 16.33 -6.74
N ASP A 113 0.13 15.44 -7.29
CA ASP A 113 -1.18 15.77 -7.86
C ASP A 113 -2.33 15.36 -6.92
N SER A 114 -2.06 15.16 -5.62
CA SER A 114 -3.08 14.75 -4.63
C SER A 114 -4.27 15.71 -4.58
N ASN A 115 -4.03 17.01 -4.81
CA ASN A 115 -5.07 18.03 -4.92
C ASN A 115 -6.03 17.77 -6.10
N LEU A 116 -5.52 17.33 -7.25
CA LEU A 116 -6.34 17.04 -8.43
C LEU A 116 -7.27 15.86 -8.17
N VAL A 117 -6.77 14.83 -7.47
CA VAL A 117 -7.56 13.66 -7.07
C VAL A 117 -8.64 14.08 -6.07
N TRP A 118 -8.27 14.85 -5.05
CA TRP A 118 -9.22 15.37 -4.05
C TRP A 118 -10.34 16.19 -4.71
N ASP A 119 -9.99 17.13 -5.59
CA ASP A 119 -10.95 17.95 -6.31
C ASP A 119 -11.89 17.11 -7.18
N CYS A 120 -11.38 16.05 -7.81
CA CYS A 120 -12.19 15.11 -8.56
C CYS A 120 -13.23 14.42 -7.67
N LEU A 121 -12.82 13.93 -6.50
CA LEU A 121 -13.71 13.29 -5.53
C LEU A 121 -14.74 14.28 -4.96
N MET A 122 -14.32 15.50 -4.62
CA MET A 122 -15.22 16.52 -4.09
C MET A 122 -16.25 16.99 -5.12
N LYS A 123 -15.90 17.04 -6.41
CA LYS A 123 -16.86 17.34 -7.49
C LYS A 123 -17.90 16.22 -7.67
N ALA A 124 -17.53 14.97 -7.38
CA ALA A 124 -18.46 13.84 -7.42
C ALA A 124 -19.36 13.77 -6.17
N LYS A 125 -19.03 14.50 -5.10
CA LYS A 125 -19.80 14.52 -3.85
C LYS A 125 -21.25 14.96 -4.12
N GLY A 126 -22.21 14.14 -3.68
CA GLY A 126 -23.64 14.36 -3.92
C GLY A 126 -24.21 13.63 -5.14
N GLN A 127 -23.37 12.94 -5.92
CA GLN A 127 -23.86 11.98 -6.91
C GLN A 127 -24.45 10.74 -6.22
N LYS A 128 -25.41 10.09 -6.89
CA LYS A 128 -26.10 8.89 -6.38
C LYS A 128 -25.15 7.69 -6.18
N SER A 129 -24.09 7.63 -6.97
CA SER A 129 -23.07 6.59 -6.92
C SER A 129 -21.75 7.20 -7.33
N ILE A 130 -20.73 6.97 -6.52
CA ILE A 130 -19.35 7.34 -6.78
C ILE A 130 -18.58 6.03 -6.84
N ILE A 131 -17.83 5.81 -7.92
CA ILE A 131 -17.04 4.60 -8.13
C ILE A 131 -15.57 5.02 -8.16
N VAL A 132 -14.76 4.33 -7.36
CA VAL A 132 -13.30 4.46 -7.36
C VAL A 132 -12.74 3.07 -7.61
N ASP A 133 -12.03 2.91 -8.72
CA ASP A 133 -11.31 1.68 -9.05
C ASP A 133 -9.89 1.77 -8.51
N TYR A 134 -9.43 0.71 -7.86
CA TYR A 134 -8.11 0.63 -7.26
C TYR A 134 -7.29 -0.47 -7.95
N ILE A 135 -6.18 -0.09 -8.58
CA ILE A 135 -5.27 -1.03 -9.27
C ILE A 135 -4.09 -1.30 -8.34
N CYS A 136 -4.14 -2.42 -7.62
CA CYS A 136 -3.12 -2.83 -6.66
C CYS A 136 -1.80 -3.28 -7.32
N ASP A 137 -0.71 -3.21 -6.55
CA ASP A 137 0.61 -3.75 -6.91
C ASP A 137 0.98 -4.97 -6.05
N ASN A 138 1.48 -4.77 -4.81
CA ASN A 138 1.90 -5.88 -3.94
C ASN A 138 0.83 -6.31 -2.94
N ALA A 139 0.96 -7.56 -2.47
CA ALA A 139 0.25 -8.05 -1.30
C ALA A 139 0.90 -7.52 -0.01
N GLY A 140 0.50 -8.05 1.16
CA GLY A 140 1.19 -7.74 2.42
C GLY A 140 0.85 -6.33 2.92
N PHE A 141 1.87 -5.58 3.33
CA PHE A 141 1.69 -4.26 3.93
C PHE A 141 1.10 -3.23 2.95
N GLU A 142 1.52 -3.25 1.69
CA GLU A 142 1.01 -2.35 0.66
C GLU A 142 -0.51 -2.51 0.50
N LEU A 143 -0.98 -3.75 0.28
CA LEU A 143 -2.40 -4.05 0.21
C LEU A 143 -3.16 -3.63 1.49
N PHE A 144 -2.55 -3.76 2.67
CA PHE A 144 -3.15 -3.23 3.90
C PHE A 144 -3.33 -1.71 3.84
N THR A 145 -2.32 -0.97 3.39
CA THR A 145 -2.44 0.49 3.22
C THR A 145 -3.44 0.89 2.14
N ASP A 146 -3.57 0.10 1.06
CA ASP A 146 -4.61 0.29 0.03
C ASP A 146 -5.99 0.20 0.70
N LEU A 147 -6.23 -0.87 1.45
CA LEU A 147 -7.49 -1.12 2.14
C LEU A 147 -7.77 -0.06 3.21
N LEU A 148 -6.75 0.43 3.89
CA LEU A 148 -6.88 1.52 4.85
C LEU A 148 -7.32 2.82 4.18
N PHE A 149 -6.74 3.15 3.02
CA PHE A 149 -7.15 4.32 2.27
C PHE A 149 -8.56 4.15 1.67
N ILE A 150 -8.89 2.96 1.17
CA ILE A 150 -10.23 2.63 0.67
C ILE A 150 -11.27 2.74 1.79
N GLU A 151 -10.97 2.26 2.99
CA GLU A 151 -11.83 2.41 4.16
C GLU A 151 -12.07 3.89 4.47
N TYR A 152 -11.02 4.71 4.45
CA TYR A 152 -11.17 6.16 4.61
C TYR A 152 -12.04 6.81 3.52
N LEU A 153 -12.02 6.31 2.28
CA LEU A 153 -12.88 6.82 1.21
C LEU A 153 -14.35 6.40 1.37
N LEU A 154 -14.59 5.21 1.93
CA LEU A 154 -15.94 4.65 2.13
C LEU A 154 -16.61 5.19 3.38
N ASP A 155 -15.85 5.29 4.48
CA ASP A 155 -16.38 5.71 5.76
C ASP A 155 -16.83 7.17 5.66
N HIS A 156 -18.13 7.40 5.91
CA HIS A 156 -18.86 8.63 5.64
C HIS A 156 -18.72 9.65 6.77
#